data_AF-A0A3B0AZC5-F1
#
_entry.id   AF-A0A3B0AZC5-F1
#
_cell.length_a   1.000
_cell.length_b   1.000
_cell.length_c   1.000
_cell.angle_alpha   90.00
_cell.angle_beta   90.00
_cell.angle_gamma   90.00
#
_symmetry.space_group_name_H-M   'P 1'
#
loop_
_entity.id
_entity.type
_entity.pdbx_description
1 polymer ?
#
loop_
_entity_poly.entity_id
_entity_poly.type
_entity_poly.pdbx_seq_one_letter_code
_entity_poly.pdbx_strand_id
1 'polypeptide(L)'
;MQQDYLIRATAFEGRLRAFAANTTSIVEELRRRHGTTPVATAALGRTVTAGIMMGAMLKGEEKLTIQVKGDGPLGQIVVDANAKGEVRGYVDNPQVDLPLNPRGKLDVAGVVGDGYLYVIKDLGLREPYRGSVPIVSGELADDFTYYFAKSEQTPSAVALGVLIATDYSVQTSGGFILQLLPGMDEDEISGIEAKLATLPPITSLMADGSDMEQILKQIDESVEVLERSDIRFQCKCSRERIEKTLISLGKDELEKIMNEDGKAEVVCHFCNETYAYNREDLHNLLERLNNQ
;
A
#
# COMPACT_ATOMS: atom_id res chain seq x y z
N MET A 1 -0.17 20.90 -2.82
CA MET A 1 -0.26 19.53 -2.29
C MET A 1 0.38 19.52 -0.92
N GLN A 2 -0.34 19.05 0.09
CA GLN A 2 0.19 18.87 1.44
C GLN A 2 1.23 17.75 1.39
N GLN A 3 2.36 17.91 2.09
CA GLN A 3 3.40 16.88 2.15
C GLN A 3 2.84 15.63 2.83
N ASP A 4 3.00 14.47 2.21
CA ASP A 4 2.62 13.18 2.79
C ASP A 4 3.53 12.86 3.97
N TYR A 5 2.96 12.31 5.03
CA TYR A 5 3.68 12.00 6.26
C TYR A 5 3.01 10.86 7.02
N LEU A 6 3.78 10.22 7.88
CA LEU A 6 3.30 9.27 8.87
C LEU A 6 3.63 9.80 10.27
N ILE A 7 2.72 9.61 11.23
CA ILE A 7 2.97 9.80 12.65
C ILE A 7 2.89 8.47 13.40
N ARG A 8 3.78 8.32 14.37
CA ARG A 8 3.69 7.33 15.43
C ARG A 8 3.25 8.04 16.70
N ALA A 9 2.21 7.55 17.32
CA ALA A 9 1.65 8.14 18.52
C ALA A 9 1.33 7.08 19.58
N THR A 10 1.10 7.54 20.80
CA THR A 10 0.70 6.71 21.93
C THR A 10 -0.39 7.40 22.73
N ALA A 11 -1.21 6.65 23.45
CA ALA A 11 -2.16 7.17 24.43
C ALA A 11 -2.28 6.20 25.61
N PHE A 12 -3.10 6.53 26.62
CA PHE A 12 -3.34 5.68 27.79
C PHE A 12 -2.04 5.23 28.49
N GLU A 13 -1.11 6.17 28.70
CA GLU A 13 0.19 5.92 29.34
C GLU A 13 1.04 4.85 28.63
N GLY A 14 0.96 4.77 27.30
CA GLY A 14 1.73 3.80 26.53
C GLY A 14 0.96 2.55 26.15
N ARG A 15 -0.29 2.37 26.64
CA ARG A 15 -1.07 1.15 26.42
C ARG A 15 -1.85 1.15 25.11
N LEU A 16 -2.06 2.31 24.50
CA LEU A 16 -2.55 2.41 23.12
C LEU A 16 -1.40 2.85 22.20
N ARG A 17 -1.11 2.04 21.18
CA ARG A 17 -0.16 2.41 20.12
C ARG A 17 -0.91 2.81 18.86
N ALA A 18 -0.55 3.94 18.27
CA ALA A 18 -1.19 4.44 17.06
C ALA A 18 -0.16 4.73 15.96
N PHE A 19 -0.53 4.39 14.73
CA PHE A 19 0.14 4.82 13.51
C PHE A 19 -0.90 5.50 12.65
N ALA A 20 -0.63 6.68 12.11
CA ALA A 20 -1.55 7.36 11.20
C ALA A 20 -0.78 8.02 10.06
N ALA A 21 -1.34 8.01 8.86
CA ALA A 21 -0.65 8.50 7.67
C ALA A 21 -1.58 9.30 6.75
N ASN A 22 -1.06 10.42 6.24
CA ASN A 22 -1.62 11.10 5.08
C ASN A 22 -0.81 10.68 3.85
N THR A 23 -1.46 10.02 2.91
CA THR A 23 -0.87 9.35 1.74
C THR A 23 -1.41 9.90 0.42
N THR A 24 -2.01 11.10 0.46
CA THR A 24 -2.75 11.69 -0.66
C THR A 24 -1.89 11.80 -1.92
N SER A 25 -0.67 12.33 -1.80
CA SER A 25 0.23 12.53 -2.95
C SER A 25 0.78 11.21 -3.50
N ILE A 26 1.07 10.25 -2.63
CA ILE A 26 1.54 8.91 -2.99
C ILE A 26 0.46 8.16 -3.78
N VAL A 27 -0.79 8.20 -3.31
CA VAL A 27 -1.89 7.51 -4.00
C VAL A 27 -2.25 8.20 -5.32
N GLU A 28 -2.16 9.53 -5.40
CA GLU A 28 -2.29 10.25 -6.68
C GLU A 28 -1.19 9.87 -7.67
N GLU A 29 0.07 9.74 -7.22
CA GLU A 29 1.17 9.31 -8.08
C GLU A 29 0.95 7.89 -8.62
N LEU A 30 0.50 6.96 -7.76
CA LEU A 30 0.13 5.60 -8.18
C LEU A 30 -1.04 5.60 -9.17
N ARG A 31 -2.06 6.42 -8.92
CA ARG A 31 -3.19 6.58 -9.85
C ARG A 31 -2.71 7.03 -11.22
N ARG A 32 -1.85 8.07 -11.28
CA ARG A 32 -1.30 8.59 -12.53
C ARG A 32 -0.46 7.54 -13.25
N ARG A 33 0.43 6.85 -12.55
CA ARG A 33 1.32 5.83 -13.13
C ARG A 33 0.55 4.67 -13.73
N HIS A 34 -0.42 4.14 -13.00
CA HIS A 34 -1.17 2.95 -13.41
C HIS A 34 -2.45 3.27 -14.18
N GLY A 35 -2.82 4.55 -14.28
CA GLY A 35 -4.05 5.00 -14.91
C GLY A 35 -5.30 4.45 -14.24
N THR A 36 -5.28 4.19 -12.92
CA THR A 36 -6.38 3.47 -12.26
C THR A 36 -7.71 4.21 -12.32
N THR A 37 -8.80 3.46 -12.47
CA THR A 37 -10.18 3.95 -12.25
C THR A 37 -10.40 4.30 -10.77
N PRO A 38 -11.42 5.10 -10.43
CA PRO A 38 -11.67 5.51 -9.05
C PRO A 38 -11.74 4.35 -8.04
N VAL A 39 -12.43 3.26 -8.38
CA VAL A 39 -12.57 2.11 -7.47
C VAL A 39 -11.26 1.33 -7.34
N ALA A 40 -10.47 1.19 -8.41
CA ALA A 40 -9.14 0.59 -8.36
C ALA A 40 -8.15 1.46 -7.57
N THR A 41 -8.22 2.80 -7.72
CA THR A 41 -7.43 3.74 -6.91
C THR A 41 -7.80 3.64 -5.43
N ALA A 42 -9.07 3.49 -5.10
CA ALA A 42 -9.51 3.33 -3.71
C ALA A 42 -8.97 2.03 -3.10
N ALA A 43 -9.07 0.91 -3.83
CA ALA A 43 -8.54 -0.37 -3.39
C ALA A 43 -7.01 -0.29 -3.19
N LEU A 44 -6.27 0.14 -4.21
CA LEU A 44 -4.80 0.28 -4.15
C LEU A 44 -4.37 1.25 -3.05
N GLY A 45 -5.02 2.41 -2.94
CA GLY A 45 -4.68 3.45 -1.98
C GLY A 45 -4.89 3.02 -0.53
N ARG A 46 -5.96 2.27 -0.24
CA ARG A 46 -6.16 1.66 1.09
C ARG A 46 -5.03 0.68 1.43
N THR A 47 -4.69 -0.24 0.52
CA THR A 47 -3.60 -1.21 0.74
C THR A 47 -2.24 -0.53 0.89
N VAL A 48 -1.95 0.50 0.09
CA VAL A 48 -0.71 1.30 0.17
C VAL A 48 -0.60 2.01 1.51
N THR A 49 -1.69 2.63 1.96
CA THR A 49 -1.72 3.33 3.25
C THR A 49 -1.50 2.37 4.41
N ALA A 50 -2.14 1.19 4.38
CA ALA A 50 -1.87 0.11 5.35
C ALA A 50 -0.40 -0.33 5.29
N GLY A 51 0.14 -0.54 4.09
CA GLY A 51 1.55 -0.91 3.87
C GLY A 51 2.53 0.08 4.47
N ILE A 52 2.32 1.39 4.30
CA ILE A 52 3.16 2.43 4.90
C ILE A 52 3.13 2.33 6.43
N MET A 53 1.94 2.24 7.03
CA MET A 53 1.80 2.16 8.49
C MET A 53 2.41 0.87 9.06
N MET A 54 2.23 -0.25 8.38
CA MET A 54 2.88 -1.52 8.74
C MET A 54 4.40 -1.47 8.55
N GLY A 55 4.87 -0.76 7.51
CA GLY A 55 6.30 -0.55 7.26
C GLY A 55 6.96 0.23 8.41
N ALA A 56 6.26 1.22 8.97
CA ALA A 56 6.74 1.94 10.15
C ALA A 56 6.86 1.07 11.42
N MET A 57 6.24 -0.12 11.46
CA MET A 57 6.42 -1.08 12.56
C MET A 57 7.75 -1.84 12.47
N LEU A 58 8.41 -1.82 11.31
CA LEU A 58 9.69 -2.48 11.02
C LEU A 58 10.90 -1.62 11.44
N LYS A 59 12.10 -2.19 11.36
CA LYS A 59 13.37 -1.54 11.72
C LYS A 59 14.41 -1.58 10.60
N GLY A 60 15.27 -0.56 10.53
CA GLY A 60 16.47 -0.57 9.68
C GLY A 60 16.16 -0.77 8.18
N GLU A 61 16.62 -1.89 7.62
CA GLU A 61 16.44 -2.26 6.20
C GLU A 61 15.32 -3.27 5.96
N GLU A 62 14.56 -3.62 7.02
CA GLU A 62 13.44 -4.54 6.93
C GLU A 62 12.36 -4.01 5.99
N LYS A 63 11.67 -4.93 5.33
CA LYS A 63 10.62 -4.63 4.36
C LYS A 63 9.50 -5.66 4.46
N LEU A 64 8.33 -5.27 3.99
CA LEU A 64 7.19 -6.15 3.86
C LEU A 64 6.59 -6.07 2.46
N THR A 65 5.93 -7.16 2.06
CA THR A 65 5.08 -7.24 0.89
C THR A 65 3.70 -7.67 1.33
N ILE A 66 2.69 -6.87 0.99
CA ILE A 66 1.28 -7.20 1.14
C ILE A 66 0.77 -7.72 -0.20
N GLN A 67 0.03 -8.81 -0.17
CA GLN A 67 -0.69 -9.33 -1.32
C GLN A 67 -2.16 -9.54 -0.94
N VAL A 68 -3.05 -8.73 -1.50
CA VAL A 68 -4.49 -8.99 -1.47
C VAL A 68 -4.80 -9.78 -2.71
N LYS A 69 -5.03 -11.08 -2.56
CA LYS A 69 -5.33 -11.97 -3.67
C LYS A 69 -6.80 -12.35 -3.62
N GLY A 70 -7.61 -11.52 -4.24
CA GLY A 70 -9.04 -11.75 -4.41
C GLY A 70 -9.37 -12.40 -5.76
N ASP A 71 -10.59 -12.92 -5.87
CA ASP A 71 -11.17 -13.47 -7.10
C ASP A 71 -12.05 -12.45 -7.86
N GLY A 72 -12.16 -11.23 -7.33
CA GLY A 72 -12.83 -10.12 -7.97
C GLY A 72 -12.09 -9.60 -9.21
N PRO A 73 -12.74 -8.75 -10.01
CA PRO A 73 -12.22 -8.34 -11.30
C PRO A 73 -10.99 -7.41 -11.23
N LEU A 74 -10.64 -6.87 -10.05
CA LEU A 74 -9.38 -6.15 -9.84
C LEU A 74 -8.14 -7.08 -9.95
N GLY A 75 -8.33 -8.37 -9.69
CA GLY A 75 -7.25 -9.34 -9.53
C GLY A 75 -6.48 -9.12 -8.24
N GLN A 76 -5.15 -9.26 -8.31
CA GLN A 76 -4.29 -9.09 -7.14
C GLN A 76 -3.91 -7.62 -6.91
N ILE A 77 -3.86 -7.21 -5.64
CA ILE A 77 -3.19 -5.98 -5.19
C ILE A 77 -1.87 -6.37 -4.55
N VAL A 78 -0.77 -5.77 -5.00
CA VAL A 78 0.58 -6.01 -4.45
C VAL A 78 1.18 -4.69 -3.98
N VAL A 79 1.60 -4.64 -2.72
CA VAL A 79 2.25 -3.45 -2.12
C VAL A 79 3.53 -3.87 -1.43
N ASP A 80 4.64 -3.22 -1.78
CA ASP A 80 5.90 -3.30 -1.03
C ASP A 80 6.07 -2.03 -0.20
N ALA A 81 6.39 -2.18 1.08
CA ALA A 81 6.74 -1.09 1.98
C ALA A 81 7.97 -1.43 2.81
N ASN A 82 8.67 -0.42 3.34
CA ASN A 82 9.83 -0.65 4.21
C ASN A 82 9.85 0.26 5.45
N ALA A 83 10.81 0.01 6.33
CA ALA A 83 11.03 0.78 7.56
C ALA A 83 11.41 2.27 7.33
N LYS A 84 11.67 2.68 6.08
CA LYS A 84 12.13 4.03 5.71
C LYS A 84 11.03 4.91 5.13
N GLY A 85 9.77 4.48 5.21
CA GLY A 85 8.65 5.24 4.65
C GLY A 85 8.56 5.20 3.13
N GLU A 86 9.24 4.25 2.48
CA GLU A 86 9.17 4.06 1.03
C GLU A 86 8.12 3.00 0.69
N VAL A 87 7.30 3.29 -0.32
CA VAL A 87 6.24 2.37 -0.77
C VAL A 87 6.14 2.31 -2.30
N ARG A 88 5.68 1.18 -2.81
CA ARG A 88 5.24 1.00 -4.20
C ARG A 88 4.14 -0.05 -4.24
N GLY A 89 3.29 -0.02 -5.25
CA GLY A 89 2.30 -1.06 -5.41
C GLY A 89 1.57 -0.96 -6.74
N TYR A 90 0.92 -2.04 -7.12
CA TYR A 90 0.12 -2.13 -8.33
C TYR A 90 -1.09 -3.03 -8.11
N VAL A 91 -2.00 -3.00 -9.09
CA VAL A 91 -3.11 -3.94 -9.23
C VAL A 91 -3.01 -4.60 -10.59
N ASP A 92 -3.50 -5.84 -10.72
CA ASP A 92 -3.46 -6.56 -12.00
C ASP A 92 -4.31 -5.85 -13.08
N ASN A 93 -5.53 -5.46 -12.72
CA ASN A 93 -6.49 -4.86 -13.65
C ASN A 93 -6.84 -3.40 -13.25
N PRO A 94 -5.99 -2.40 -13.58
CA PRO A 94 -6.19 -1.03 -13.12
C PRO A 94 -7.41 -0.32 -13.74
N GLN A 95 -7.93 -0.84 -14.85
CA GLN A 95 -9.06 -0.28 -15.58
C GLN A 95 -10.42 -0.86 -15.16
N VAL A 96 -10.48 -1.66 -14.08
CA VAL A 96 -11.73 -2.25 -13.62
C VAL A 96 -12.67 -1.16 -13.11
N ASP A 97 -13.94 -1.19 -13.49
CA ASP A 97 -14.91 -0.22 -12.98
C ASP A 97 -16.19 -0.94 -12.61
N LEU A 98 -16.80 -0.50 -11.50
CA LEU A 98 -18.07 -1.01 -11.01
C LEU A 98 -18.97 0.19 -10.65
N PRO A 99 -20.30 0.05 -10.78
CA PRO A 99 -21.22 1.02 -10.23
C PRO A 99 -20.97 1.25 -8.74
N LEU A 100 -21.40 2.40 -8.23
CA LEU A 100 -21.39 2.65 -6.79
C LEU A 100 -22.21 1.57 -6.07
N ASN A 101 -21.74 1.18 -4.89
CA ASN A 101 -22.44 0.24 -4.04
C ASN A 101 -23.78 0.82 -3.56
N PRO A 102 -24.67 0.02 -2.91
CA PRO A 102 -25.98 0.49 -2.45
C PRO A 102 -25.94 1.68 -1.46
N ARG A 103 -24.78 2.00 -0.89
CA ARG A 103 -24.55 3.16 -0.01
C ARG A 103 -24.03 4.39 -0.76
N GLY A 104 -23.95 4.34 -2.09
CA GLY A 104 -23.43 5.41 -2.93
C GLY A 104 -21.92 5.60 -2.83
N LYS A 105 -21.16 4.58 -2.40
CA LYS A 105 -19.69 4.61 -2.29
C LYS A 105 -19.04 3.74 -3.37
N LEU A 106 -17.75 3.94 -3.60
CA LEU A 106 -16.94 3.06 -4.47
C LEU A 106 -17.00 1.63 -3.94
N ASP A 107 -17.31 0.67 -4.82
CA ASP A 107 -17.50 -0.74 -4.47
C ASP A 107 -16.16 -1.49 -4.41
N VAL A 108 -15.38 -1.21 -3.36
CA VAL A 108 -14.06 -1.81 -3.16
C VAL A 108 -14.19 -3.31 -2.90
N ALA A 109 -15.13 -3.72 -2.05
CA ALA A 109 -15.44 -5.13 -1.84
C ALA A 109 -15.79 -5.86 -3.14
N GLY A 110 -16.63 -5.27 -4.01
CA GLY A 110 -17.01 -5.88 -5.28
C GLY A 110 -15.84 -6.08 -6.25
N VAL A 111 -14.87 -5.14 -6.31
CA VAL A 111 -13.70 -5.30 -7.20
C VAL A 111 -12.64 -6.25 -6.62
N VAL A 112 -12.53 -6.34 -5.29
CA VAL A 112 -11.59 -7.24 -4.61
C VAL A 112 -12.12 -8.67 -4.62
N GLY A 113 -13.39 -8.88 -4.28
CA GLY A 113 -13.99 -10.21 -4.14
C GLY A 113 -13.52 -10.97 -2.91
N ASP A 114 -13.66 -12.29 -2.96
CA ASP A 114 -13.24 -13.22 -1.91
C ASP A 114 -11.81 -13.72 -2.16
N GLY A 115 -11.12 -14.17 -1.11
CA GLY A 115 -9.78 -14.71 -1.27
C GLY A 115 -8.95 -14.59 0.00
N TYR A 116 -7.68 -14.21 -0.17
CA TYR A 116 -6.72 -14.15 0.94
C TYR A 116 -5.88 -12.88 0.94
N LEU A 117 -5.67 -12.35 2.15
CA LEU A 117 -4.69 -11.33 2.44
C LEU A 117 -3.42 -12.01 2.98
N TYR A 118 -2.29 -11.79 2.31
CA TYR A 118 -0.97 -12.24 2.73
C TYR A 118 -0.09 -11.06 3.11
N VAL A 119 0.68 -11.22 4.17
CA VAL A 119 1.71 -10.26 4.61
C VAL A 119 3.01 -11.01 4.78
N ILE A 120 4.01 -10.65 3.99
CA ILE A 120 5.32 -11.29 3.95
C ILE A 120 6.34 -10.29 4.44
N LYS A 121 7.04 -10.59 5.54
CA LYS A 121 8.06 -9.71 6.14
C LYS A 121 9.45 -10.30 5.90
N ASP A 122 10.31 -9.55 5.25
CA ASP A 122 11.74 -9.84 5.15
C ASP A 122 12.46 -9.08 6.26
N LEU A 123 12.79 -9.84 7.32
CA LEU A 123 13.40 -9.32 8.55
C LEU A 123 14.93 -9.49 8.56
N GLY A 124 15.57 -9.75 7.41
CA GLY A 124 16.98 -10.09 7.34
C GLY A 124 17.33 -11.47 7.92
N LEU A 125 16.32 -12.30 8.15
CA LEU A 125 16.45 -13.71 8.56
C LEU A 125 16.70 -14.60 7.33
N ARG A 126 17.00 -15.88 7.55
CA ARG A 126 17.19 -16.86 6.45
C ARG A 126 15.93 -17.03 5.60
N GLU A 127 14.77 -17.01 6.23
CA GLU A 127 13.47 -17.14 5.57
C GLU A 127 12.55 -15.99 5.98
N PRO A 128 11.73 -15.46 5.06
CA PRO A 128 10.78 -14.41 5.38
C PRO A 128 9.64 -14.95 6.26
N TYR A 129 9.17 -14.13 7.18
CA TYR A 129 7.95 -14.41 7.94
C TYR A 129 6.73 -14.22 7.04
N ARG A 130 5.74 -15.13 7.11
CA ARG A 130 4.54 -15.09 6.27
C ARG A 130 3.30 -15.28 7.13
N GLY A 131 2.46 -14.24 7.17
CA GLY A 131 1.12 -14.30 7.75
C GLY A 131 0.07 -14.30 6.64
N SER A 132 -1.06 -14.97 6.87
CA SER A 132 -2.18 -14.96 5.93
C SER A 132 -3.52 -15.14 6.62
N VAL A 133 -4.55 -14.45 6.14
CA VAL A 133 -5.95 -14.60 6.56
C VAL A 133 -6.86 -14.60 5.34
N PRO A 134 -8.03 -15.26 5.40
CA PRO A 134 -9.07 -15.04 4.40
C PRO A 134 -9.51 -13.56 4.41
N ILE A 135 -9.89 -13.05 3.24
CA ILE A 135 -10.61 -11.79 3.11
C ILE A 135 -12.00 -11.98 3.75
N VAL A 136 -12.39 -11.08 4.63
CA VAL A 136 -13.64 -11.17 5.41
C VAL A 136 -14.68 -10.15 4.96
N SER A 137 -14.23 -9.06 4.33
CA SER A 137 -15.09 -7.96 3.86
C SER A 137 -14.81 -7.56 2.42
N GLY A 138 -13.54 -7.57 1.99
CA GLY A 138 -13.10 -6.97 0.74
C GLY A 138 -12.94 -5.44 0.79
N GLU A 139 -13.38 -4.77 1.86
CA GLU A 139 -13.20 -3.32 2.06
C GLU A 139 -11.78 -2.96 2.56
N LEU A 140 -10.91 -3.95 2.74
CA LEU A 140 -9.50 -3.87 3.13
C LEU A 140 -9.26 -3.45 4.59
N ALA A 141 -9.96 -2.43 5.09
CA ALA A 141 -9.79 -1.97 6.48
C ALA A 141 -10.14 -3.08 7.50
N ASP A 142 -11.29 -3.74 7.31
CA ASP A 142 -11.70 -4.86 8.17
C ASP A 142 -10.81 -6.10 7.96
N ASP A 143 -10.32 -6.30 6.73
CA ASP A 143 -9.43 -7.42 6.41
C ASP A 143 -8.05 -7.26 7.11
N PHE A 144 -7.50 -6.05 7.16
CA PHE A 144 -6.29 -5.76 7.93
C PHE A 144 -6.54 -5.83 9.43
N THR A 145 -7.68 -5.35 9.91
CA THR A 145 -8.10 -5.51 11.32
C THR A 145 -8.12 -6.99 11.70
N TYR A 146 -8.72 -7.83 10.85
CA TYR A 146 -8.76 -9.28 11.05
C TYR A 146 -7.36 -9.93 10.98
N TYR A 147 -6.50 -9.48 10.06
CA TYR A 147 -5.11 -9.92 9.98
C TYR A 147 -4.35 -9.69 11.28
N PHE A 148 -4.43 -8.48 11.86
CA PHE A 148 -3.74 -8.20 13.12
C PHE A 148 -4.28 -9.06 14.27
N ALA A 149 -5.60 -9.22 14.35
CA ALA A 149 -6.22 -10.02 15.39
C ALA A 149 -5.85 -11.52 15.30
N LYS A 150 -5.83 -12.09 14.09
CA LYS A 150 -5.62 -13.55 13.90
C LYS A 150 -4.17 -13.95 13.65
N SER A 151 -3.44 -13.20 12.84
CA SER A 151 -2.07 -13.54 12.46
C SER A 151 -1.04 -12.95 13.40
N GLU A 152 -1.24 -11.72 13.88
CA GLU A 152 -0.30 -11.02 14.78
C GLU A 152 -0.73 -11.10 16.26
N GLN A 153 -1.91 -11.67 16.55
CA GLN A 153 -2.50 -11.77 17.90
C GLN A 153 -2.50 -10.43 18.66
N THR A 154 -2.68 -9.34 17.91
CA THR A 154 -2.67 -7.98 18.44
C THR A 154 -4.04 -7.36 18.19
N PRO A 155 -4.87 -7.16 19.24
CA PRO A 155 -6.15 -6.47 19.08
C PRO A 155 -5.91 -5.09 18.46
N SER A 156 -6.51 -4.85 17.31
CA SER A 156 -6.25 -3.66 16.51
C SER A 156 -7.53 -3.12 15.90
N ALA A 157 -7.55 -1.83 15.61
CA ALA A 157 -8.57 -1.19 14.78
C ALA A 157 -7.89 -0.47 13.62
N VAL A 158 -8.34 -0.71 12.40
CA VAL A 158 -7.76 -0.14 11.19
C VAL A 158 -8.81 0.70 10.47
N ALA A 159 -8.48 1.96 10.20
CA ALA A 159 -9.28 2.83 9.35
C ALA A 159 -8.46 3.22 8.13
N LEU A 160 -9.02 3.02 6.94
CA LEU A 160 -8.38 3.35 5.66
C LEU A 160 -9.41 4.05 4.78
N GLY A 161 -9.01 5.13 4.12
CA GLY A 161 -9.91 5.87 3.25
C GLY A 161 -9.19 6.51 2.09
N VAL A 162 -9.87 6.53 0.95
CA VAL A 162 -9.48 7.26 -0.26
C VAL A 162 -10.72 7.98 -0.77
N LEU A 163 -10.60 9.28 -0.99
CA LEU A 163 -11.63 10.13 -1.58
C LEU A 163 -11.16 10.57 -2.95
N ILE A 164 -11.96 10.25 -3.97
CA ILE A 164 -11.71 10.60 -5.35
C ILE A 164 -12.60 11.79 -5.71
N ALA A 165 -12.00 12.83 -6.29
CA ALA A 165 -12.72 14.00 -6.78
C ALA A 165 -13.47 13.69 -8.09
N THR A 166 -14.34 14.61 -8.51
CA THR A 166 -15.15 14.45 -9.74
C THR A 166 -14.32 14.44 -11.02
N ASP A 167 -13.09 14.97 -10.99
CA ASP A 167 -12.13 14.90 -12.10
C ASP A 167 -11.26 13.63 -12.06
N TYR A 168 -11.63 12.68 -11.20
CA TYR A 168 -10.93 11.42 -10.94
C TYR A 168 -9.56 11.54 -10.27
N SER A 169 -9.15 12.73 -9.82
CA SER A 169 -7.94 12.89 -8.99
C SER A 169 -8.18 12.44 -7.55
N VAL A 170 -7.11 12.05 -6.85
CA VAL A 170 -7.19 11.75 -5.41
C VAL A 170 -7.28 13.06 -4.63
N GLN A 171 -8.43 13.28 -3.99
CA GLN A 171 -8.64 14.46 -3.14
C GLN A 171 -7.99 14.29 -1.77
N THR A 172 -8.25 13.16 -1.10
CA THR A 172 -7.61 12.78 0.17
C THR A 172 -7.38 11.28 0.22
N SER A 173 -6.25 10.86 0.80
CA SER A 173 -5.99 9.47 1.13
C SER A 173 -5.25 9.39 2.45
N GLY A 174 -5.68 8.48 3.32
CA GLY A 174 -5.05 8.31 4.62
C GLY A 174 -5.70 7.22 5.46
N GLY A 175 -5.14 7.01 6.63
CA GLY A 175 -5.57 5.95 7.52
C GLY A 175 -4.91 6.01 8.89
N PHE A 176 -5.40 5.18 9.79
CA PHE A 176 -4.73 4.87 11.04
C PHE A 176 -4.81 3.37 11.37
N ILE A 177 -3.85 2.89 12.16
CA ILE A 177 -3.86 1.60 12.84
C ILE A 177 -3.70 1.89 14.32
N LEU A 178 -4.69 1.50 15.11
CA LEU A 178 -4.63 1.47 16.57
C LEU A 178 -4.35 0.05 17.02
N GLN A 179 -3.47 -0.12 17.99
CA GLN A 179 -3.14 -1.41 18.59
C GLN A 179 -3.23 -1.30 20.12
N LEU A 180 -4.04 -2.15 20.71
CA LEU A 180 -4.20 -2.25 22.17
C LEU A 180 -3.05 -3.11 22.71
N LEU A 181 -2.24 -2.55 23.59
CA LEU A 181 -1.17 -3.26 24.30
C LEU A 181 -1.71 -3.82 25.62
N PRO A 182 -1.02 -4.82 26.22
CA PRO A 182 -1.45 -5.39 27.49
C PRO A 182 -1.59 -4.34 28.60
N GLY A 183 -2.61 -4.51 29.45
CA GLY A 183 -2.82 -3.68 30.64
C GLY A 183 -3.92 -2.62 30.51
N MET A 184 -4.70 -2.61 29.43
CA MET A 184 -5.93 -1.81 29.34
C MET A 184 -7.09 -2.56 30.02
N ASP A 185 -7.94 -1.83 30.74
CA ASP A 185 -9.16 -2.40 31.32
C ASP A 185 -10.31 -2.43 30.30
N GLU A 186 -11.39 -3.15 30.65
CA GLU A 186 -12.55 -3.32 29.76
C GLU A 186 -13.28 -1.99 29.49
N ASP A 187 -13.26 -1.04 30.43
CA ASP A 187 -13.94 0.25 30.30
C ASP A 187 -13.19 1.17 29.31
N GLU A 188 -11.86 1.21 29.38
CA GLU A 188 -10.99 1.91 28.43
C GLU A 188 -11.15 1.37 27.02
N ILE A 189 -11.14 0.04 26.86
CA ILE A 189 -11.33 -0.61 25.56
C ILE A 189 -12.71 -0.29 24.99
N SER A 190 -13.77 -0.44 25.81
CA SER A 190 -15.15 -0.13 25.41
C SER A 190 -15.32 1.35 25.02
N GLY A 191 -14.63 2.25 25.72
CA GLY A 191 -14.61 3.67 25.39
C GLY A 191 -14.02 3.96 24.02
N ILE A 192 -12.88 3.34 23.69
CA ILE A 192 -12.25 3.45 22.37
C ILE A 192 -13.17 2.88 21.28
N GLU A 193 -13.76 1.70 21.50
CA GLU A 193 -14.68 1.08 20.55
C GLU A 193 -15.91 1.96 20.27
N ALA A 194 -16.51 2.54 21.32
CA ALA A 194 -17.64 3.45 21.19
C ALA A 194 -17.26 4.70 20.38
N LYS A 195 -16.06 5.26 20.60
CA LYS A 195 -15.57 6.40 19.83
C LYS A 195 -15.36 6.04 18.36
N LEU A 196 -14.69 4.92 18.09
CA LEU A 196 -14.47 4.43 16.72
C LEU A 196 -15.78 4.19 15.97
N ALA A 197 -16.80 3.64 16.63
CA ALA A 197 -18.11 3.37 16.03
C ALA A 197 -18.86 4.65 15.60
N THR A 198 -18.56 5.79 16.24
CA THR A 198 -19.20 7.09 15.94
C THR A 198 -18.32 8.02 15.11
N LEU A 199 -17.05 7.65 14.88
CA LEU A 199 -16.10 8.47 14.15
C LEU A 199 -16.54 8.63 12.69
N PRO A 200 -16.57 9.86 12.14
CA PRO A 200 -16.82 10.05 10.72
C PRO A 200 -15.77 9.32 9.87
N PRO A 201 -16.06 9.03 8.59
CA PRO A 201 -15.07 8.48 7.68
C PRO A 201 -13.79 9.33 7.68
N ILE A 202 -12.63 8.68 7.77
CA ILE A 202 -11.35 9.40 7.90
C ILE A 202 -11.14 10.42 6.77
N THR A 203 -11.54 10.08 5.54
CA THR A 203 -11.45 10.98 4.39
C THR A 203 -12.30 12.23 4.51
N SER A 204 -13.44 12.17 5.21
CA SER A 204 -14.27 13.34 5.51
C SER A 204 -13.56 14.26 6.49
N LEU A 205 -13.00 13.71 7.58
CA LEU A 205 -12.23 14.50 8.55
C LEU A 205 -11.02 15.19 7.91
N MET A 206 -10.31 14.47 7.03
CA MET A 206 -9.19 15.03 6.26
C MET A 206 -9.63 16.12 5.29
N ALA A 207 -10.76 15.92 4.60
CA ALA A 207 -11.31 16.92 3.67
C ALA A 207 -11.77 18.20 4.38
N ASP A 208 -12.23 18.07 5.63
CA ASP A 208 -12.58 19.19 6.52
C ASP A 208 -11.34 19.89 7.12
N GLY A 209 -10.14 19.43 6.79
CA GLY A 209 -8.87 20.06 7.16
C GLY A 209 -8.23 19.50 8.43
N SER A 210 -8.76 18.41 9.01
CA SER A 210 -8.13 17.75 10.15
C SER A 210 -6.86 17.03 9.73
N ASP A 211 -5.77 17.25 10.46
CA ASP A 211 -4.55 16.46 10.32
C ASP A 211 -4.63 15.12 11.07
N MET A 212 -3.63 14.25 10.89
CA MET A 212 -3.66 12.90 11.49
C MET A 212 -3.64 12.93 13.02
N GLU A 213 -2.96 13.90 13.63
CA GLU A 213 -2.91 14.03 15.09
C GLU A 213 -4.27 14.46 15.63
N GLN A 214 -4.90 15.44 14.99
CA GLN A 214 -6.24 15.90 15.33
C GLN A 214 -7.28 14.78 15.21
N ILE A 215 -7.18 13.95 14.16
CA ILE A 215 -8.06 12.78 13.99
C ILE A 215 -7.87 11.77 15.13
N LEU A 216 -6.61 11.45 15.49
CA LEU A 216 -6.35 10.56 16.62
C LEU A 216 -6.85 11.16 17.94
N LYS A 217 -6.71 12.47 18.14
CA LYS A 217 -7.20 13.18 19.34
C LYS A 217 -8.73 13.19 19.48
N GLN A 218 -9.48 13.00 18.39
CA GLN A 218 -10.93 12.80 18.47
C GLN A 218 -11.32 11.44 19.05
N ILE A 219 -10.41 10.46 18.94
CA ILE A 219 -10.58 9.12 19.53
C ILE A 219 -10.27 9.22 21.03
N ASP A 220 -9.12 9.81 21.36
CA ASP A 220 -8.75 10.10 22.75
C ASP A 220 -7.85 11.33 22.86
N GLU A 221 -8.16 12.24 23.79
CA GLU A 221 -7.43 13.51 23.93
C GLU A 221 -6.01 13.32 24.49
N SER A 222 -5.70 12.19 25.13
CA SER A 222 -4.37 11.86 25.69
C SER A 222 -3.34 11.41 24.64
N VAL A 223 -3.71 11.44 23.36
CA VAL A 223 -2.79 11.09 22.27
C VAL A 223 -1.57 12.02 22.25
N GLU A 224 -0.39 11.40 22.32
CA GLU A 224 0.92 12.02 22.22
C GLU A 224 1.66 11.51 20.97
N VAL A 225 2.09 12.43 20.11
CA VAL A 225 2.91 12.10 18.94
C VAL A 225 4.35 11.90 19.36
N LEU A 226 4.88 10.71 19.09
CA LEU A 226 6.26 10.32 19.40
C LEU A 226 7.22 10.63 18.25
N GLU A 227 6.75 10.45 17.01
CA GLU A 227 7.57 10.59 15.82
C GLU A 227 6.70 11.04 14.63
N ARG A 228 7.27 11.88 13.78
CA ARG A 228 6.74 12.21 12.46
C ARG A 228 7.81 11.92 11.42
N SER A 229 7.46 11.15 10.39
CA SER A 229 8.39 10.69 9.36
C SER A 229 7.85 11.02 7.98
N ASP A 230 8.76 11.43 7.08
CA ASP A 230 8.42 11.60 5.67
C ASP A 230 8.21 10.25 5.00
N ILE A 231 7.23 10.20 4.11
CA ILE A 231 6.90 9.00 3.33
C ILE A 231 6.86 9.35 1.85
N ARG A 232 7.19 8.38 1.00
CA ARG A 232 7.22 8.61 -0.45
C ARG A 232 6.94 7.34 -1.25
N PHE A 233 6.41 7.55 -2.44
CA PHE A 233 6.46 6.54 -3.49
C PHE A 233 7.92 6.35 -3.92
N GLN A 234 8.40 5.10 -3.96
CA GLN A 234 9.73 4.76 -4.42
C GLN A 234 9.75 3.38 -5.08
N CYS A 235 9.96 3.36 -6.40
CA CYS A 235 10.29 2.13 -7.09
C CYS A 235 11.79 1.85 -7.06
N LYS A 236 12.16 0.56 -7.09
CA LYS A 236 13.56 0.11 -7.17
C LYS A 236 13.99 -0.24 -8.59
N CYS A 237 13.16 -0.01 -9.60
CA CYS A 237 13.54 -0.25 -10.99
C CYS A 237 14.62 0.74 -11.42
N SER A 238 15.50 0.27 -12.30
CA SER A 238 16.53 1.08 -12.93
C SER A 238 16.88 0.43 -14.25
N ARG A 239 17.45 1.20 -15.18
CA ARG A 239 17.92 0.67 -16.46
C ARG A 239 18.84 -0.53 -16.25
N GLU A 240 19.77 -0.46 -15.30
CA GLU A 240 20.68 -1.56 -14.94
C GLU A 240 19.95 -2.84 -14.49
N ARG A 241 18.88 -2.73 -13.70
CA ARG A 241 18.10 -3.90 -13.25
C ARG A 241 17.29 -4.52 -14.38
N ILE A 242 16.73 -3.68 -15.25
CA ILE A 242 15.99 -4.14 -16.42
C ILE A 242 16.94 -4.81 -17.42
N GLU A 243 18.14 -4.26 -17.63
CA GLU A 243 19.18 -4.88 -18.44
C GLU A 243 19.56 -6.28 -17.93
N LYS A 244 19.70 -6.48 -16.61
CA LYS A 244 19.94 -7.83 -16.04
C LYS A 244 18.80 -8.81 -16.36
N THR A 245 17.56 -8.31 -16.43
CA THR A 245 16.40 -9.12 -16.82
C THR A 245 16.45 -9.48 -18.30
N LEU A 246 16.77 -8.52 -19.17
CA LEU A 246 16.97 -8.76 -20.61
C LEU A 246 18.10 -9.76 -20.87
N ILE A 247 19.23 -9.63 -20.19
CA ILE A 247 20.37 -10.57 -20.26
C ILE A 247 19.93 -11.98 -19.85
N SER A 248 19.06 -12.12 -18.85
CA SER A 248 18.59 -13.43 -18.36
C SER A 248 17.71 -14.20 -19.36
N LEU A 249 17.20 -13.55 -20.41
CA LEU A 249 16.49 -14.21 -21.51
C LEU A 249 17.41 -15.10 -22.35
N GLY A 250 18.72 -14.81 -22.33
CA GLY A 250 19.72 -15.51 -23.12
C GLY A 250 19.98 -14.87 -24.49
N LYS A 251 21.05 -15.34 -25.13
CA LYS A 251 21.57 -14.80 -26.38
C LYS A 251 20.56 -14.89 -27.52
N ASP A 252 19.99 -16.07 -27.73
CA ASP A 252 19.13 -16.35 -28.88
C ASP A 252 17.87 -15.45 -28.89
N GLU A 253 17.27 -15.23 -27.73
CA GLU A 253 16.08 -14.38 -27.58
C GLU A 253 16.43 -12.90 -27.82
N LEU A 254 17.55 -12.42 -27.26
CA LEU A 254 18.02 -11.06 -27.47
C LEU A 254 18.39 -10.78 -28.94
N GLU A 255 19.05 -11.73 -29.61
CA GLU A 255 19.35 -11.63 -31.04
C GLU A 255 18.08 -11.59 -31.88
N LYS A 256 17.08 -12.40 -31.53
CA LYS A 256 15.78 -12.40 -32.19
C LYS A 256 15.09 -11.03 -32.07
N ILE A 257 14.99 -10.47 -30.86
CA ILE A 257 14.42 -9.14 -30.63
C ILE A 257 15.18 -8.07 -31.44
N MET A 258 16.51 -8.13 -31.46
CA MET A 258 17.33 -7.18 -32.20
C MET A 258 17.15 -7.29 -33.73
N ASN A 259 16.94 -8.49 -34.26
CA ASN A 259 16.83 -8.73 -35.70
C ASN A 259 15.41 -8.50 -36.24
N GLU A 260 14.38 -8.89 -35.48
CA GLU A 260 12.98 -8.79 -35.88
C GLU A 260 12.41 -7.38 -35.60
N ASP A 261 12.60 -6.87 -34.38
CA ASP A 261 11.98 -5.61 -33.94
C ASP A 261 12.96 -4.43 -33.96
N GLY A 262 14.26 -4.69 -33.80
CA GLY A 262 15.31 -3.66 -33.76
C GLY A 262 15.28 -2.75 -32.53
N LYS A 263 14.36 -3.00 -31.60
CA LYS A 263 14.18 -2.28 -30.34
C LYS A 263 13.48 -3.18 -29.33
N ALA A 264 13.66 -2.88 -28.05
CA ALA A 264 12.89 -3.49 -26.97
C ALA A 264 12.28 -2.40 -26.08
N GLU A 265 11.08 -2.68 -25.58
CA GLU A 265 10.42 -1.84 -24.58
C GLU A 265 10.05 -2.72 -23.40
N VAL A 266 10.56 -2.36 -22.22
CA VAL A 266 10.25 -3.07 -20.98
C VAL A 266 9.54 -2.11 -20.03
N VAL A 267 8.34 -2.48 -19.62
CA VAL A 267 7.53 -1.71 -18.67
C VAL A 267 7.67 -2.31 -17.28
N CYS A 268 8.04 -1.50 -16.29
CA CYS A 268 8.09 -1.98 -14.91
C CYS A 268 6.68 -2.14 -14.34
N HIS A 269 6.26 -3.36 -14.03
CA HIS A 269 4.95 -3.65 -13.44
C HIS A 269 4.62 -2.87 -12.15
N PHE A 270 5.63 -2.49 -11.36
CA PHE A 270 5.42 -1.79 -10.08
C PHE A 270 5.21 -0.28 -10.19
N CYS A 271 5.69 0.37 -11.25
CA CYS A 271 5.65 1.83 -11.36
C CYS A 271 5.26 2.34 -12.74
N ASN A 272 5.01 1.43 -13.67
CA ASN A 272 4.69 1.68 -15.07
C ASN A 272 5.73 2.54 -15.81
N GLU A 273 6.97 2.56 -15.32
CA GLU A 273 8.08 3.23 -16.01
C GLU A 273 8.50 2.40 -17.22
N THR A 274 8.57 3.07 -18.37
CA THR A 274 8.97 2.46 -19.64
C THR A 274 10.45 2.63 -19.89
N TYR A 275 11.14 1.51 -20.10
CA TYR A 275 12.55 1.48 -20.49
C TYR A 275 12.66 1.05 -21.96
N ALA A 276 13.00 2.01 -22.81
CA ALA A 276 13.27 1.76 -24.22
C ALA A 276 14.75 1.46 -24.46
N TYR A 277 15.00 0.44 -25.28
CA TYR A 277 16.31 -0.02 -25.73
C TYR A 277 16.33 -0.03 -27.25
N ASN A 278 17.27 0.67 -27.84
CA ASN A 278 17.47 0.67 -29.28
C ASN A 278 18.39 -0.50 -29.70
N ARG A 279 18.66 -0.63 -31.00
CA ARG A 279 19.51 -1.69 -31.54
C ARG A 279 20.94 -1.68 -30.95
N GLU A 280 21.50 -0.50 -30.71
CA GLU A 280 22.84 -0.34 -30.12
C GLU A 280 22.87 -0.81 -28.67
N ASP A 281 21.84 -0.46 -27.90
CA ASP A 281 21.67 -0.95 -26.52
C ASP A 281 21.60 -2.49 -26.48
N LEU A 282 20.80 -3.10 -27.36
CA LEU A 282 20.67 -4.56 -27.45
C LEU A 282 21.98 -5.22 -27.85
N HIS A 283 22.73 -4.61 -28.77
CA HIS A 283 24.06 -5.08 -29.15
C HIS A 283 25.04 -5.05 -27.97
N ASN A 284 25.07 -3.95 -27.21
CA ASN A 284 25.90 -3.82 -26.01
C ASN A 284 25.55 -4.88 -24.94
N LEU A 285 24.26 -5.24 -24.82
CA LEU A 285 23.83 -6.31 -23.91
C LEU A 285 24.31 -7.69 -24.36
N LEU A 286 24.28 -7.98 -25.67
CA LEU A 286 24.80 -9.22 -26.24
C LEU A 286 26.32 -9.35 -26.04
N GLU A 287 27.08 -8.26 -26.21
CA GLU A 287 28.52 -8.26 -25.93
C GLU A 287 28.81 -8.56 -24.46
N ARG A 288 28.06 -7.96 -23.53
CA ARG A 288 28.20 -8.23 -22.09
C ARG A 288 27.90 -9.69 -21.74
N LEU A 289 26.92 -10.30 -22.41
CA LEU A 289 26.56 -11.71 -22.22
C LEU A 289 27.65 -12.65 -22.73
N ASN A 290 28.28 -12.33 -23.86
CA ASN A 290 29.39 -13.12 -24.41
C ASN A 290 30.70 -13.02 -23.59
N ASN A 291 30.83 -11.99 -22.75
CA ASN A 291 32.00 -11.73 -21.91
C ASN A 291 31.85 -12.23 -20.45
N GLN A 292 30.75 -12.90 -20.12
CA GLN A 292 30.48 -13.57 -18.83
C GLN A 292 30.74 -15.07 -18.93
#